data_AF-A0A368DN93-F1
#
_entry.id   AF-A0A368DN93-F1
#
_cell.length_a   1.000
_cell.length_b   1.000
_cell.length_c   1.000
_cell.angle_alpha   90.00
_cell.angle_beta   90.00
_cell.angle_gamma   90.00
#
_symmetry.space_group_name_H-M   'P 1'
#
loop_
_entity.id
_entity.type
_entity.pdbx_description
1 polymer ?
#
loop_
_entity_poly.entity_id
_entity_poly.type
_entity_poly.pdbx_seq_one_letter_code
_entity_poly.pdbx_strand_id
1 'polypeptide(L)'
;MNFLGHLYFSKNDHDLMIANLFGDSVKGKKYLQYSKKIQEGVLLHRKIDYYIDNHPSVKSLRLKLYNELPKVAGIAIDLYFDHLLAIYWNRYHDKPFELFLEDFYNFRSHFEQELGHDFSIFLNRLRTKQWINHYPTFYGLEKLSWGVSNRISFENNLHLAPKVFKKNNHEIEAVFFDFMQDAKEDLA
;
A
#
# COMPACT_ATOMS: atom_id res chain seq x y z
N MET A 1 -0.65 -1.82 4.57
CA MET A 1 -0.88 -2.04 3.13
C MET A 1 0.12 -1.19 2.38
N ASN A 2 0.43 -1.48 1.11
CA ASN A 2 1.33 -0.63 0.34
C ASN A 2 0.48 0.44 -0.38
N PHE A 3 0.81 0.82 -1.62
CA PHE A 3 0.17 1.96 -2.27
C PHE A 3 -1.34 1.81 -2.52
N LEU A 4 -1.83 0.66 -2.98
CA LEU A 4 -3.24 0.53 -3.37
C LEU A 4 -4.18 0.64 -2.16
N GLY A 5 -3.81 0.04 -1.03
CA GLY A 5 -4.58 0.20 0.20
C GLY A 5 -4.68 1.66 0.64
N HIS A 6 -3.58 2.42 0.60
CA HIS A 6 -3.61 3.85 0.91
C HIS A 6 -4.50 4.64 -0.06
N LEU A 7 -4.47 4.33 -1.35
CA LEU A 7 -5.36 4.97 -2.32
C LEU A 7 -6.83 4.63 -2.03
N TYR A 8 -7.13 3.36 -1.77
CA TYR A 8 -8.48 2.86 -1.50
C TYR A 8 -9.11 3.55 -0.28
N PHE A 9 -8.40 3.59 0.86
CA PHE A 9 -8.90 4.19 2.09
C PHE A 9 -8.96 5.73 2.06
N SER A 10 -8.48 6.38 1.00
CA SER A 10 -8.67 7.82 0.77
C SER A 10 -10.03 8.17 0.16
N LYS A 11 -10.99 7.23 0.06
CA LYS A 11 -12.41 7.48 -0.25
C LYS A 11 -12.66 8.29 -1.54
N ASN A 12 -11.94 7.98 -2.62
CA ASN A 12 -12.04 8.68 -3.91
C ASN A 12 -11.65 10.17 -3.88
N ASP A 13 -11.06 10.65 -2.80
CA ASP A 13 -10.51 11.99 -2.71
C ASP A 13 -9.05 11.98 -3.22
N HIS A 14 -8.85 12.41 -4.46
CA HIS A 14 -7.53 12.36 -5.11
C HIS A 14 -6.47 13.24 -4.43
N ASP A 15 -6.88 14.36 -3.84
CA ASP A 15 -5.98 15.17 -3.02
C ASP A 15 -5.54 14.37 -1.78
N LEU A 16 -6.49 13.74 -1.10
CA LEU A 16 -6.19 12.90 0.06
C LEU A 16 -5.35 11.67 -0.31
N MET A 17 -5.55 11.07 -1.49
CA MET A 17 -4.72 9.99 -2.01
C MET A 17 -3.24 10.39 -2.11
N ILE A 18 -2.95 11.54 -2.73
CA ILE A 18 -1.57 12.03 -2.87
C ILE A 18 -0.99 12.36 -1.50
N ALA A 19 -1.75 13.06 -0.65
CA ALA A 19 -1.33 13.39 0.71
C ALA A 19 -1.07 12.15 1.58
N ASN A 20 -1.89 11.09 1.42
CA ASN A 20 -1.74 9.82 2.12
C ASN A 20 -0.47 9.08 1.68
N LEU A 21 -0.19 8.99 0.37
CA LEU A 21 1.07 8.44 -0.12
C LEU A 21 2.28 9.23 0.36
N PHE A 22 2.17 10.55 0.51
CA PHE A 22 3.22 11.40 1.07
C PHE A 22 3.48 11.15 2.57
N GLY A 23 2.55 10.50 3.26
CA GLY A 23 2.61 10.20 4.70
C GLY A 23 3.94 9.61 5.16
N ASP A 24 4.46 8.63 4.42
CA ASP A 24 5.73 7.94 4.73
C ASP A 24 6.96 8.88 4.67
N SER A 25 6.88 9.94 3.85
CA SER A 25 7.94 10.96 3.75
C SER A 25 7.97 11.91 4.95
N VAL A 26 6.91 11.94 5.77
CA VAL A 26 6.73 12.94 6.85
C VAL A 26 6.89 12.31 8.23
N LYS A 27 8.06 12.56 8.85
CA LYS A 27 8.39 12.02 10.18
C LYS A 27 7.85 12.88 11.33
N GLY A 28 7.35 12.20 12.37
CA GLY A 28 6.97 12.83 13.64
C GLY A 28 5.94 13.95 13.47
N LYS A 29 6.13 15.09 14.17
CA LYS A 29 5.23 16.24 14.14
C LYS A 29 5.47 17.21 12.97
N LYS A 30 6.38 16.90 12.04
CA LYS A 30 6.68 17.80 10.89
C LYS A 30 5.47 18.05 9.99
N TYR A 31 4.49 17.15 9.97
CA TYR A 31 3.26 17.33 9.20
C TYR A 31 2.52 18.63 9.54
N LEU A 32 2.63 19.13 10.77
CA LEU A 32 2.01 20.39 11.22
C LEU A 32 2.46 21.63 10.42
N GLN A 33 3.55 21.53 9.66
CA GLN A 33 4.07 22.61 8.81
C GLN A 33 3.42 22.67 7.43
N TYR A 34 2.68 21.63 7.04
CA TYR A 34 2.05 21.54 5.72
C TYR A 34 0.60 22.00 5.73
N SER A 35 0.02 22.20 4.55
CA SER A 35 -1.41 22.45 4.39
C SER A 35 -2.29 21.40 5.08
N LYS A 36 -3.51 21.78 5.46
CA LYS A 36 -4.46 20.90 6.18
C LYS A 36 -4.67 19.56 5.47
N LYS A 37 -4.71 19.56 4.14
CA LYS A 37 -4.91 18.36 3.33
C LYS A 37 -3.75 17.37 3.46
N ILE A 38 -2.52 17.86 3.46
CA ILE A 38 -1.34 17.03 3.72
C ILE A 38 -1.37 16.49 5.15
N GLN A 39 -1.78 17.30 6.13
CA GLN A 39 -1.92 16.83 7.52
C GLN A 39 -2.92 15.67 7.63
N GLU A 40 -4.08 15.80 6.99
CA GLU A 40 -5.11 14.75 6.92
C GLU A 40 -4.55 13.47 6.30
N GLY A 41 -3.84 13.57 5.17
CA GLY A 41 -3.24 12.42 4.50
C GLY A 41 -2.17 11.73 5.35
N VAL A 42 -1.27 12.49 5.98
CA VAL A 42 -0.24 11.92 6.88
C VAL A 42 -0.87 11.19 8.07
N LEU A 43 -1.92 11.76 8.65
CA LEU A 43 -2.64 11.12 9.75
C LEU A 43 -3.38 9.87 9.30
N LEU A 44 -4.01 9.89 8.12
CA LEU A 44 -4.68 8.73 7.53
C LEU A 44 -3.69 7.60 7.23
N HIS A 45 -2.54 7.92 6.62
CA HIS A 45 -1.46 6.98 6.36
C HIS A 45 -1.08 6.21 7.63
N ARG A 46 -0.78 6.96 8.70
CA ARG A 46 -0.43 6.38 10.01
C ARG A 46 -1.57 5.58 10.62
N LYS A 47 -2.82 6.00 10.43
CA LYS A 47 -3.99 5.26 10.91
C LYS A 47 -4.09 3.90 10.22
N ILE A 48 -3.91 3.85 8.91
CA ILE A 48 -3.92 2.62 8.11
C ILE A 48 -2.79 1.69 8.55
N ASP A 49 -1.56 2.20 8.64
CA ASP A 49 -0.39 1.44 9.05
C ASP A 49 -0.52 0.90 10.46
N TYR A 50 -0.94 1.76 11.40
CA TYR A 50 -1.20 1.35 12.77
C TYR A 50 -2.26 0.24 12.82
N TYR A 51 -3.32 0.35 12.02
CA TYR A 51 -4.40 -0.62 12.00
C TYR A 51 -3.93 -1.99 11.54
N ILE A 52 -3.26 -2.06 10.38
CA ILE A 52 -2.73 -3.33 9.85
C ILE A 52 -1.65 -3.93 10.75
N ASP A 53 -0.74 -3.13 11.28
CA ASP A 53 0.31 -3.61 12.19
C ASP A 53 -0.27 -4.13 13.51
N ASN A 54 -1.46 -3.67 13.90
CA ASN A 54 -2.10 -4.06 15.14
C ASN A 54 -3.19 -5.13 15.03
N HIS A 55 -3.65 -5.43 13.82
CA HIS A 55 -4.69 -6.43 13.58
C HIS A 55 -4.23 -7.83 14.04
N PRO A 56 -5.01 -8.53 14.90
CA PRO A 56 -4.59 -9.80 15.51
C PRO A 56 -4.24 -10.90 14.50
N SER A 57 -5.04 -11.02 13.43
CA SER A 57 -4.84 -12.05 12.40
C SER A 57 -3.61 -11.72 11.54
N VAL A 58 -3.38 -10.44 11.25
CA VAL A 58 -2.17 -9.98 10.55
C VAL A 58 -0.90 -10.21 11.37
N LYS A 59 -0.94 -9.93 12.69
CA LYS A 59 0.18 -10.25 13.60
C LYS A 59 0.51 -11.74 13.59
N SER A 60 -0.51 -12.58 13.67
CA SER A 60 -0.35 -14.04 13.64
C SER A 60 0.24 -14.52 12.32
N LEU A 61 -0.26 -13.99 11.20
CA LEU A 61 0.28 -14.28 9.86
C LEU A 61 1.74 -13.83 9.75
N ARG A 62 2.08 -12.64 10.23
CA ARG A 62 3.46 -12.11 10.20
C ARG A 62 4.45 -13.01 10.95
N LEU A 63 4.05 -13.53 12.12
CA LEU A 63 4.88 -14.48 12.88
C LEU A 63 5.10 -15.78 12.12
N LYS A 64 4.05 -16.31 11.48
CA LYS A 64 4.15 -17.53 10.67
C LYS A 64 5.09 -17.35 9.47
N LEU A 65 4.94 -16.24 8.75
CA LEU A 65 5.74 -15.95 7.56
C LEU A 65 7.19 -15.57 7.88
N TYR A 66 7.51 -15.21 9.14
CA TYR A 66 8.85 -14.83 9.56
C TYR A 66 9.91 -15.90 9.27
N ASN A 67 9.54 -17.18 9.30
CA ASN A 67 10.46 -18.28 9.01
C ASN A 67 10.95 -18.28 7.56
N GLU A 68 10.10 -17.89 6.60
CA GLU A 68 10.46 -17.84 5.17
C GLU A 68 10.94 -16.44 4.75
N LEU A 69 10.40 -15.40 5.40
CA LEU A 69 10.60 -13.98 5.09
C LEU A 69 11.08 -13.20 6.34
N PRO A 70 12.24 -13.56 6.93
CA PRO A 70 12.73 -12.93 8.14
C PRO A 70 12.94 -11.42 7.92
N LYS A 71 12.53 -10.61 8.90
CA LYS A 71 12.58 -9.13 8.90
C LYS A 71 11.72 -8.42 7.85
N VAL A 72 11.29 -9.11 6.80
CA VAL A 72 10.52 -8.54 5.68
C VAL A 72 9.10 -9.09 5.55
N ALA A 73 8.66 -9.96 6.48
CA ALA A 73 7.31 -10.53 6.49
C ALA A 73 6.20 -9.45 6.50
N GLY A 74 6.39 -8.34 7.24
CA GLY A 74 5.43 -7.23 7.22
C GLY A 74 5.31 -6.59 5.83
N ILE A 75 6.46 -6.26 5.22
CA ILE A 75 6.53 -5.71 3.86
C ILE A 75 5.88 -6.66 2.85
N ALA A 76 6.10 -7.97 2.98
CA ALA A 76 5.50 -8.96 2.11
C ALA A 76 3.97 -8.99 2.26
N ILE A 77 3.45 -8.92 3.49
CA ILE A 77 2.00 -8.84 3.75
C ILE A 77 1.40 -7.60 3.10
N ASP A 78 2.07 -6.44 3.17
CA ASP A 78 1.61 -5.22 2.51
C ASP A 78 1.48 -5.40 0.99
N LEU A 79 2.45 -6.07 0.35
CA LEU A 79 2.40 -6.41 -1.07
C LEU A 79 1.30 -7.42 -1.39
N TYR A 80 1.10 -8.42 -0.53
CA TYR A 80 0.05 -9.42 -0.71
C TYR A 80 -1.34 -8.82 -0.59
N PHE A 81 -1.55 -7.93 0.36
CA PHE A 81 -2.86 -7.32 0.58
C PHE A 81 -3.21 -6.37 -0.57
N ASP A 82 -2.25 -5.62 -1.09
CA ASP A 82 -2.45 -4.81 -2.29
C ASP A 82 -2.71 -5.69 -3.52
N HIS A 83 -2.01 -6.81 -3.67
CA HIS A 83 -2.24 -7.79 -4.73
C HIS A 83 -3.67 -8.37 -4.65
N LEU A 84 -4.10 -8.80 -3.46
CA LEU A 84 -5.44 -9.36 -3.23
C LEU A 84 -6.54 -8.30 -3.37
N LEU A 85 -6.31 -7.07 -2.91
CA LEU A 85 -7.25 -5.97 -3.09
C LEU A 85 -7.45 -5.66 -4.57
N ALA A 86 -6.38 -5.72 -5.38
CA ALA A 86 -6.47 -5.55 -6.82
C ALA A 86 -7.21 -6.71 -7.51
N ILE A 87 -6.97 -7.97 -7.10
CA ILE A 87 -7.70 -9.15 -7.61
C ILE A 87 -9.19 -9.08 -7.27
N TYR A 88 -9.51 -8.70 -6.04
CA TYR A 88 -10.87 -8.67 -5.52
C TYR A 88 -11.52 -7.30 -5.62
N TRP A 89 -10.99 -6.42 -6.47
CA TRP A 89 -11.38 -5.01 -6.54
C TRP A 89 -12.89 -4.80 -6.66
N ASN A 90 -13.57 -5.57 -7.53
CA ASN A 90 -15.01 -5.48 -7.77
C ASN A 90 -15.88 -5.82 -6.55
N ARG A 91 -15.31 -6.39 -5.47
CA ARG A 91 -16.02 -6.60 -4.19
C ARG A 91 -16.00 -5.36 -3.29
N TYR A 92 -15.07 -4.44 -3.54
CA TYR A 92 -14.74 -3.35 -2.63
C TYR A 92 -15.02 -1.97 -3.22
N HIS A 93 -15.14 -1.86 -4.54
CA HIS A 93 -15.30 -0.60 -5.23
C HIS A 93 -16.17 -0.74 -6.48
N ASP A 94 -17.05 0.23 -6.72
CA ASP A 94 -18.02 0.20 -7.83
C ASP A 94 -17.38 0.59 -9.18
N LYS A 95 -16.35 1.44 -9.13
CA LYS A 95 -15.59 1.84 -10.32
C LYS A 95 -14.58 0.74 -10.71
N PRO A 96 -14.46 0.37 -12.00
CA PRO A 96 -13.43 -0.54 -12.49
C PRO A 96 -12.02 -0.13 -12.07
N PHE A 97 -11.17 -1.12 -11.78
CA PHE A 97 -9.82 -0.93 -11.23
C PHE A 97 -8.96 -0.01 -12.12
N GLU A 98 -8.98 -0.24 -13.42
CA GLU A 98 -8.19 0.51 -14.40
C GLU A 98 -8.62 1.98 -14.45
N LEU A 99 -9.94 2.23 -14.44
CA LEU A 99 -10.48 3.59 -14.47
C LEU A 99 -10.23 4.33 -13.15
N PHE A 100 -10.25 3.63 -12.01
CA PHE A 100 -9.90 4.21 -10.71
C PHE A 100 -8.45 4.69 -10.71
N LEU A 101 -7.52 3.85 -11.21
CA LEU A 101 -6.11 4.23 -11.28
C LEU A 101 -5.84 5.30 -12.34
N GLU A 102 -6.54 5.26 -13.47
CA GLU A 102 -6.43 6.29 -14.51
C GLU A 102 -6.79 7.68 -13.99
N ASP A 103 -7.90 7.81 -13.24
CA ASP A 103 -8.26 9.08 -12.59
C ASP A 103 -7.14 9.58 -11.68
N PHE A 104 -6.62 8.71 -10.81
CA PHE A 104 -5.53 9.05 -9.89
C PHE A 104 -4.25 9.47 -10.64
N TYR A 105 -3.89 8.76 -11.71
CA TYR A 105 -2.69 9.08 -12.49
C TYR A 105 -2.79 10.40 -13.25
N ASN A 106 -4.00 10.77 -13.67
CA ASN A 106 -4.27 12.01 -14.40
C ASN A 106 -4.49 13.21 -13.47
N PHE A 107 -4.89 12.99 -12.22
CA PHE A 107 -5.10 14.06 -11.26
C PHE A 107 -3.80 14.81 -10.92
N ARG A 108 -3.90 16.13 -10.69
CA ARG A 108 -2.81 16.99 -10.22
C ARG A 108 -3.32 17.86 -9.09
N SER A 109 -2.67 17.76 -7.93
CA SER A 109 -3.03 18.59 -6.78
C SER A 109 -2.35 19.95 -6.83
N HIS A 110 -3.02 20.98 -6.30
CA HIS A 110 -2.43 22.30 -6.09
C HIS A 110 -1.31 22.29 -5.04
N PHE A 111 -1.33 21.37 -4.07
CA PHE A 111 -0.29 21.29 -3.04
C PHE A 111 0.95 20.49 -3.49
N GLU A 112 1.02 19.99 -4.73
CA GLU A 112 2.19 19.20 -5.18
C GLU A 112 3.51 19.97 -5.05
N GLN A 113 3.47 21.30 -5.08
CA GLN A 113 4.61 22.18 -4.85
C GLN A 113 5.18 22.07 -3.42
N GLU A 114 4.41 21.58 -2.45
CA GLU A 114 4.82 21.40 -1.05
C GLU A 114 5.54 20.06 -0.81
N LEU A 115 5.42 19.06 -1.71
CA LEU A 115 5.77 17.66 -1.42
C LEU A 115 7.27 17.34 -1.36
N GLY A 116 8.13 18.34 -1.54
CA GLY A 116 9.58 18.14 -1.60
C GLY A 116 10.04 17.40 -2.86
N HIS A 117 11.34 17.45 -3.12
CA HIS A 117 11.90 16.99 -4.39
C HIS A 117 11.78 15.47 -4.59
N ASP A 118 12.16 14.68 -3.57
CA ASP A 118 12.21 13.22 -3.68
C ASP A 118 10.84 12.60 -3.92
N PHE A 119 9.82 13.06 -3.17
CA PHE A 119 8.46 12.58 -3.36
C PHE A 119 7.87 13.02 -4.70
N SER A 120 8.19 14.23 -5.18
CA SER A 120 7.75 14.69 -6.50
C SER A 120 8.30 13.79 -7.62
N ILE A 121 9.57 13.36 -7.52
CA ILE A 121 10.17 12.38 -8.45
C ILE A 121 9.45 11.04 -8.35
N PHE A 122 9.20 10.57 -7.13
CA PHE A 122 8.47 9.32 -6.90
C PHE A 122 7.08 9.36 -7.52
N LEU A 123 6.28 10.39 -7.26
CA LEU A 123 4.92 10.54 -7.75
C LEU A 123 4.88 10.60 -9.28
N ASN A 124 5.82 11.32 -9.90
CA ASN A 124 5.94 11.34 -11.36
C ASN A 124 6.29 9.95 -11.92
N ARG A 125 7.21 9.21 -11.29
CA ARG A 125 7.53 7.84 -11.69
C ARG A 125 6.33 6.91 -11.52
N LEU A 126 5.57 7.05 -10.44
CA LEU A 126 4.36 6.27 -10.19
C LEU A 126 3.33 6.48 -11.31
N ARG A 127 3.07 7.74 -11.70
CA ARG A 127 2.14 8.10 -12.78
C ARG A 127 2.61 7.66 -14.17
N THR A 128 3.90 7.75 -14.45
CA THR A 128 4.46 7.43 -15.79
C THR A 128 4.70 5.94 -15.99
N LYS A 129 5.05 5.20 -14.92
CA LYS A 129 5.29 3.75 -15.00
C LYS A 129 4.06 2.91 -14.68
N GLN A 130 3.06 3.49 -14.00
CA GLN A 130 1.76 2.87 -13.71
C GLN A 130 1.85 1.45 -13.15
N TRP A 131 2.83 1.18 -12.26
CA TRP A 131 3.08 -0.18 -11.80
C TRP A 131 1.93 -0.78 -10.97
N ILE A 132 1.01 0.04 -10.45
CA ILE A 132 -0.16 -0.44 -9.68
C ILE A 132 -1.10 -1.22 -10.59
N ASN A 133 -1.14 -0.91 -11.90
CA ASN A 133 -1.92 -1.66 -12.88
C ASN A 133 -1.53 -3.14 -12.95
N HIS A 134 -0.31 -3.50 -12.54
CA HIS A 134 0.16 -4.89 -12.53
C HIS A 134 -0.15 -5.63 -11.22
N TYR A 135 -0.68 -4.94 -10.21
CA TYR A 135 -0.95 -5.53 -8.89
C TYR A 135 -1.85 -6.76 -8.97
N PRO A 136 -2.88 -6.88 -9.83
CA PRO A 136 -3.68 -8.11 -9.93
C PRO A 136 -2.92 -9.34 -10.43
N THR A 137 -1.72 -9.16 -11.00
CA THR A 137 -0.99 -10.22 -11.69
C THR A 137 0.13 -10.80 -10.81
N PHE A 138 0.37 -12.10 -10.95
CA PHE A 138 1.51 -12.74 -10.28
C PHE A 138 2.85 -12.15 -10.73
N TYR A 139 2.97 -11.80 -12.02
CA TYR A 139 4.13 -11.08 -12.57
C TYR A 139 4.39 -9.74 -11.86
N GLY A 140 3.32 -8.97 -11.59
CA GLY A 140 3.41 -7.72 -10.84
C GLY A 140 3.95 -7.95 -9.43
N LEU A 141 3.40 -8.95 -8.72
CA LEU A 141 3.87 -9.33 -7.40
C LEU A 141 5.36 -9.73 -7.41
N GLU A 142 5.81 -10.49 -8.42
CA GLU A 142 7.23 -10.81 -8.60
C GLU A 142 8.09 -9.57 -8.80
N LYS A 143 7.73 -8.69 -9.74
CA LYS A 143 8.51 -7.48 -10.04
C LYS A 143 8.58 -6.52 -8.87
N LEU A 144 7.49 -6.35 -8.13
CA LEU A 144 7.45 -5.50 -6.94
C LEU A 144 8.32 -6.08 -5.83
N SER A 145 8.17 -7.37 -5.56
CA SER A 145 8.95 -8.07 -4.53
C SER A 145 10.46 -7.94 -4.81
N TRP A 146 10.89 -8.19 -6.04
CA TRP A 146 12.28 -7.98 -6.47
C TRP A 146 12.73 -6.52 -6.36
N GLY A 147 11.90 -5.59 -6.85
CA GLY A 147 12.21 -4.17 -6.84
C GLY A 147 12.41 -3.63 -5.43
N VAL A 148 11.53 -4.00 -4.49
CA VAL A 148 11.65 -3.61 -3.08
C VAL A 148 12.84 -4.33 -2.43
N SER A 149 13.00 -5.64 -2.67
CA SER A 149 14.12 -6.45 -2.14
C SER A 149 15.48 -5.82 -2.43
N ASN A 150 15.69 -5.29 -3.65
CA ASN A 150 16.94 -4.67 -4.08
C ASN A 150 17.19 -3.28 -3.50
N ARG A 151 16.17 -2.60 -2.98
CA ARG A 151 16.30 -1.27 -2.36
C ARG A 151 16.54 -1.33 -0.86
N ILE A 152 16.21 -2.46 -0.23
CA ILE A 152 16.48 -2.70 1.18
C ILE A 152 17.99 -2.85 1.37
N SER A 153 18.55 -2.15 2.36
CA SER A 153 20.01 -2.05 2.57
C SER A 153 20.67 -3.31 3.13
N PHE A 154 19.88 -4.29 3.57
CA PHE A 154 20.34 -5.53 4.18
C PHE A 154 19.91 -6.75 3.36
N GLU A 155 20.67 -7.85 3.47
CA GLU A 155 20.34 -9.13 2.83
C GLU A 155 18.98 -9.64 3.30
N ASN A 156 18.10 -9.94 2.35
CA ASN A 156 16.71 -10.26 2.65
C ASN A 156 16.09 -11.21 1.63
N ASN A 157 15.00 -11.84 2.05
CA ASN A 157 14.29 -12.85 1.27
C ASN A 157 13.05 -12.29 0.57
N LEU A 158 12.88 -10.97 0.45
CA LEU A 158 11.63 -10.41 -0.07
C LEU A 158 11.38 -10.83 -1.53
N HIS A 159 12.44 -11.03 -2.33
CA HIS A 159 12.32 -11.60 -3.68
C HIS A 159 11.67 -13.00 -3.71
N LEU A 160 11.64 -13.75 -2.60
CA LEU A 160 10.95 -15.04 -2.46
C LEU A 160 9.46 -14.89 -2.11
N ALA A 161 8.98 -13.68 -1.81
CA ALA A 161 7.60 -13.43 -1.41
C ALA A 161 6.53 -14.01 -2.36
N PRO A 162 6.67 -13.97 -3.70
CA PRO A 162 5.67 -14.58 -4.60
C PRO A 162 5.55 -16.11 -4.41
N LYS A 163 6.68 -16.78 -4.14
CA LYS A 163 6.69 -18.22 -3.86
C LYS A 163 6.03 -18.54 -2.52
N VAL A 164 6.33 -17.75 -1.49
CA VAL A 164 5.72 -17.88 -0.16
C VAL A 164 4.22 -17.60 -0.21
N PHE A 165 3.79 -16.62 -1.01
CA PHE A 165 2.38 -16.33 -1.27
C PHE A 165 1.67 -17.55 -1.86
N LYS A 166 2.20 -18.11 -2.95
CA LYS A 166 1.62 -19.29 -3.61
C LYS A 166 1.50 -20.48 -2.66
N LYS A 167 2.49 -20.70 -1.78
CA LYS A 167 2.49 -21.79 -0.80
C LYS A 167 1.44 -21.60 0.29
N ASN A 168 1.19 -20.36 0.72
CA ASN A 168 0.32 -20.05 1.86
C ASN A 168 -0.97 -19.30 1.43
N ASN A 169 -1.36 -19.38 0.15
CA ASN A 169 -2.38 -18.49 -0.45
C ASN A 169 -3.69 -18.48 0.33
N HIS A 170 -4.25 -19.65 0.64
CA HIS A 170 -5.54 -19.76 1.33
C HIS A 170 -5.57 -19.04 2.69
N GLU A 171 -4.47 -19.12 3.44
CA GLU A 171 -4.39 -18.48 4.75
C GLU A 171 -4.16 -16.98 4.62
N ILE A 172 -3.25 -16.55 3.75
CA ILE A 172 -3.01 -15.12 3.49
C ILE A 172 -4.31 -14.45 3.02
N GLU A 173 -5.06 -15.12 2.15
CA GLU A 173 -6.34 -14.67 1.63
C GLU A 173 -7.43 -14.63 2.72
N ALA A 174 -7.51 -15.63 3.59
CA ALA A 174 -8.43 -15.62 4.73
C ALA A 174 -8.15 -14.44 5.67
N VAL A 175 -6.86 -14.20 6.02
CA VAL A 175 -6.47 -13.06 6.84
C VAL A 175 -6.73 -11.73 6.14
N PHE A 176 -6.56 -11.66 4.82
CA PHE A 176 -6.91 -10.46 4.04
C PHE A 176 -8.40 -10.14 4.13
N PHE A 177 -9.29 -11.14 3.98
CA PHE A 177 -10.73 -10.89 4.09
C PHE A 177 -11.15 -10.50 5.51
N ASP A 178 -10.60 -11.15 6.53
CA ASP A 178 -10.81 -10.80 7.94
C ASP A 178 -10.39 -9.35 8.22
N PHE A 179 -9.17 -8.98 7.81
CA PHE A 179 -8.67 -7.62 7.89
C PHE A 179 -9.55 -6.61 7.15
N MET A 180 -9.95 -6.91 5.91
CA MET A 180 -10.73 -5.97 5.09
C MET A 180 -12.15 -5.77 5.61
N GLN A 181 -12.74 -6.77 6.26
CA GLN A 181 -14.03 -6.63 6.92
C GLN A 181 -13.94 -5.60 8.04
N ASP A 182 -13.00 -5.76 8.97
CA ASP A 182 -12.84 -4.87 10.12
C ASP A 182 -12.36 -3.47 9.68
N ALA A 183 -11.38 -3.42 8.76
CA ALA A 183 -10.80 -2.16 8.29
C ALA A 183 -11.83 -1.27 7.59
N LYS A 184 -12.81 -1.85 6.88
CA LYS A 184 -13.88 -1.08 6.26
C LYS A 184 -14.86 -0.49 7.27
N GLU A 185 -14.95 -1.02 8.48
CA GLU A 185 -15.80 -0.43 9.53
C GLU A 185 -15.05 0.67 10.27
N ASP A 186 -13.76 0.46 10.56
CA ASP A 186 -12.96 1.37 11.38
C ASP A 186 -12.26 2.50 10.60
N LEU A 187 -12.00 2.31 9.31
CA LEU A 187 -11.30 3.27 8.45
C LEU A 187 -12.22 3.98 7.43
N ALA A 188 -13.46 3.52 7.25
CA ALA A 188 -14.41 4.14 6.32
C ALA A 188 -15.14 5.38 6.88
#